data_AF-W5SC18-F1
#
_entry.id   AF-W5SC18-F1
#
_cell.length_a   1.000
_cell.length_b   1.000
_cell.length_c   1.000
_cell.angle_alpha   90.00
_cell.angle_beta   90.00
_cell.angle_gamma   90.00
#
_symmetry.space_group_name_H-M   'P 1'
#
loop_
_entity.id
_entity.type
_entity.pdbx_description
1 polymer ?
#
loop_
_entity_poly.entity_id
_entity_poly.type
_entity_poly.pdbx_seq_one_letter_code
_entity_poly.pdbx_strand_id
1 'polypeptide(L)'
;MGKGFLDVFTSLSDMVSGAFGIKADTKKSDIGKYFTDIETTMNTVKKKLQEEVTKNGNYSKLKTVVDKFITNTLDKIAEGAKTAASGATGDDKIGGAPYCWSDCCTGRNSKCQRTC
;
A
#
# COMPACT_ATOMS: atom_id res chain seq x y z
N MET A 1 -17.18 0.84 25.93
CA MET A 1 -16.07 1.63 25.37
C MET A 1 -15.16 0.83 24.42
N GLY A 2 -14.96 -0.49 24.58
CA GLY A 2 -13.98 -1.24 23.77
C GLY A 2 -14.44 -1.74 22.39
N LYS A 3 -15.74 -1.94 22.13
CA LYS A 3 -16.21 -2.60 20.91
C LYS A 3 -15.92 -1.81 19.63
N GLY A 4 -16.15 -0.49 19.63
CA GLY A 4 -15.87 0.36 18.46
C GLY A 4 -14.38 0.43 18.10
N PHE A 5 -13.50 0.53 19.11
CA PHE A 5 -12.05 0.47 18.90
C PHE A 5 -11.60 -0.90 18.36
N LEU A 6 -12.14 -2.00 18.89
CA LEU A 6 -11.79 -3.35 18.47
C LEU A 6 -12.25 -3.60 17.01
N ASP A 7 -13.45 -3.14 16.64
CA ASP A 7 -13.96 -3.22 15.26
C ASP A 7 -13.05 -2.47 14.26
N VAL A 8 -12.44 -1.35 14.66
CA VAL A 8 -11.46 -0.61 13.84
C VAL A 8 -10.15 -1.40 13.66
N PHE A 9 -9.64 -2.02 14.73
CA PHE A 9 -8.41 -2.82 14.66
C PHE A 9 -8.59 -4.10 13.86
N THR A 10 -9.73 -4.79 14.00
CA THR A 10 -10.05 -5.98 13.19
C THR A 10 -10.14 -5.63 11.70
N SER A 11 -10.80 -4.50 11.37
CA SER A 11 -10.87 -4.04 9.98
C SER A 11 -9.49 -3.76 9.38
N LEU A 12 -8.57 -3.24 10.20
CA LEU A 12 -7.18 -2.99 9.80
C LEU A 12 -6.43 -4.32 9.58
N SER A 13 -6.54 -5.28 10.49
CA SER A 13 -5.83 -6.57 10.40
C SER A 13 -6.27 -7.39 9.18
N ASP A 14 -7.57 -7.43 8.89
CA ASP A 14 -8.10 -8.18 7.75
C ASP A 14 -7.52 -7.64 6.44
N MET A 15 -7.41 -6.31 6.31
CA MET A 15 -6.83 -5.70 5.12
C MET A 15 -5.32 -5.97 4.99
N VAL A 16 -4.55 -5.87 6.08
CA VAL A 16 -3.10 -6.14 6.07
C VAL A 16 -2.82 -7.62 5.74
N SER A 17 -3.76 -8.53 6.01
CA SER A 17 -3.61 -9.94 5.67
C SER A 17 -3.91 -10.25 4.19
N GLY A 18 -4.82 -9.50 3.54
CA GLY A 18 -5.17 -9.67 2.11
C GLY A 18 -4.09 -9.22 1.11
N ALA A 19 -2.92 -8.84 1.62
CA ALA A 19 -2.00 -7.91 1.02
C ALA A 19 -0.73 -8.58 0.44
N PHE A 20 -0.46 -9.83 0.85
CA PHE A 20 0.71 -10.61 0.44
C PHE A 20 0.39 -11.55 -0.72
N GLY A 21 0.36 -11.01 -1.94
CA GLY A 21 0.07 -11.78 -3.17
C GLY A 21 0.90 -11.39 -4.41
N ILE A 22 1.99 -10.62 -4.24
CA ILE A 22 2.80 -10.12 -5.36
C ILE A 22 3.58 -11.27 -6.00
N LYS A 23 3.35 -11.52 -7.30
CA LYS A 23 4.10 -12.48 -8.12
C LYS A 23 4.88 -11.73 -9.20
N ALA A 24 5.86 -12.37 -9.82
CA ALA A 24 6.65 -11.77 -10.91
C ALA A 24 5.79 -11.30 -12.10
N ASP A 25 4.66 -11.98 -12.34
CA ASP A 25 3.70 -11.65 -13.40
C ASP A 25 2.71 -10.53 -13.05
N THR A 26 2.71 -10.05 -11.79
CA THR A 26 1.85 -8.95 -11.37
C THR A 26 2.28 -7.66 -12.09
N LYS A 27 1.31 -6.91 -12.61
CA LYS A 27 1.57 -5.62 -13.25
C LYS A 27 1.97 -4.58 -12.21
N LYS A 28 2.86 -3.67 -12.57
CA LYS A 28 3.21 -2.51 -11.73
C LYS A 28 1.95 -1.71 -11.34
N SER A 29 1.02 -1.50 -12.27
CA SER A 29 -0.24 -0.80 -12.02
C SER A 29 -1.12 -1.46 -10.95
N ASP A 30 -1.16 -2.79 -10.88
CA ASP A 30 -1.90 -3.52 -9.83
C ASP A 30 -1.27 -3.28 -8.45
N ILE A 31 0.05 -3.16 -8.39
CA ILE A 31 0.80 -2.86 -7.16
C ILE A 31 0.63 -1.39 -6.76
N GLY A 32 0.63 -0.48 -7.73
CA GLY A 32 0.31 0.92 -7.47
C GLY A 32 -1.09 1.10 -6.89
N LYS A 33 -2.06 0.36 -7.42
CA LYS A 33 -3.43 0.33 -6.89
C LYS A 33 -3.49 -0.23 -5.47
N TYR A 34 -2.78 -1.32 -5.22
CA TYR A 34 -2.66 -1.91 -3.89
C TYR A 34 -2.11 -0.91 -2.83
N PHE A 35 -1.05 -0.17 -3.16
CA PHE A 35 -0.53 0.86 -2.26
C PHE A 35 -1.49 2.05 -2.08
N THR A 36 -2.28 2.37 -3.12
CA THR A 36 -3.33 3.40 -3.03
C THR A 36 -4.46 2.96 -2.09
N ASP A 37 -4.81 1.68 -2.10
CA ASP A 37 -5.81 1.10 -1.18
C ASP A 37 -5.32 1.14 0.28
N ILE A 38 -4.01 0.91 0.51
CA ILE A 38 -3.39 1.08 1.84
C ILE A 38 -3.54 2.53 2.33
N GLU A 39 -3.17 3.52 1.50
CA GLU A 39 -3.32 4.94 1.84
C GLU A 39 -4.77 5.27 2.23
N THR A 40 -5.71 4.84 1.40
CA THR A 40 -7.15 5.08 1.59
C THR A 40 -7.64 4.50 2.92
N THR A 41 -7.17 3.31 3.27
CA THR A 41 -7.58 2.66 4.51
C THR A 41 -6.94 3.29 5.74
N MET A 42 -5.67 3.70 5.69
CA MET A 42 -5.05 4.43 6.81
C MET A 42 -5.84 5.72 7.12
N ASN A 43 -6.27 6.43 6.08
CA ASN A 43 -7.12 7.61 6.21
C ASN A 43 -8.51 7.28 6.79
N THR A 44 -9.09 6.15 6.40
CA THR A 44 -10.38 5.68 6.93
C THR A 44 -10.27 5.30 8.41
N VAL A 45 -9.22 4.58 8.79
CA VAL A 45 -8.94 4.18 10.19
C VAL A 45 -8.69 5.42 11.05
N LYS A 46 -7.91 6.38 10.56
CA LYS A 46 -7.70 7.68 11.21
C LYS A 46 -9.03 8.37 11.52
N LYS A 47 -9.92 8.49 10.53
CA LYS A 47 -11.24 9.10 10.71
C LYS A 47 -12.08 8.35 11.76
N LYS A 48 -12.15 7.02 11.67
CA LYS A 48 -12.90 6.19 12.63
C LYS A 48 -12.36 6.32 14.06
N LEU A 49 -11.04 6.34 14.25
CA LEU A 49 -10.41 6.55 15.57
C LEU A 49 -10.80 7.92 16.16
N GLN A 50 -10.77 8.98 15.36
CA GLN A 50 -11.16 10.32 15.79
C GLN A 50 -12.65 10.40 16.17
N GLU A 51 -13.51 9.74 15.40
CA GLU A 51 -14.94 9.63 15.71
C GLU A 51 -15.18 8.86 17.03
N GLU A 52 -14.50 7.73 17.24
CA GLU A 52 -14.62 6.95 18.46
C GLU A 52 -14.10 7.71 19.70
N VAL A 53 -12.99 8.45 19.57
CA VAL A 53 -12.52 9.34 20.65
C VAL A 53 -13.54 10.43 20.96
N THR A 54 -14.18 11.01 19.95
CA THR A 54 -15.19 12.07 20.14
C THR A 54 -16.47 11.53 20.77
N LYS A 55 -16.91 10.32 20.38
CA LYS A 55 -18.13 9.66 20.88
C LYS A 55 -17.97 9.10 22.29
N ASN A 56 -16.82 8.49 22.60
CA ASN A 56 -16.60 7.76 23.87
C ASN A 56 -15.65 8.47 24.85
N GLY A 57 -14.91 9.49 24.43
CA GLY A 57 -13.72 9.94 25.13
C GLY A 57 -13.76 11.39 25.59
N ASN A 58 -14.33 11.64 26.76
CA ASN A 58 -13.99 12.84 27.55
C ASN A 58 -12.76 12.61 28.44
N TYR A 59 -11.79 11.81 27.96
CA TYR A 59 -10.57 11.44 28.68
C TYR A 59 -9.34 11.97 27.94
N SER A 60 -8.78 13.07 28.44
CA SER A 60 -7.62 13.76 27.87
C SER A 60 -6.46 12.82 27.46
N LYS A 61 -6.16 11.80 28.27
CA LYS A 61 -5.08 10.82 28.01
C LYS A 61 -5.32 9.97 26.76
N LEU A 62 -6.56 9.53 26.52
CA LEU A 62 -6.91 8.70 25.35
C LEU A 62 -6.76 9.49 24.06
N LYS A 63 -7.20 10.75 24.06
CA LYS A 63 -7.02 11.64 22.92
C LYS A 63 -5.54 11.81 22.55
N THR A 64 -4.69 12.08 23.54
CA THR A 64 -3.24 12.21 23.30
C THR A 64 -2.62 10.94 22.72
N VAL A 65 -3.01 9.75 23.20
CA VAL A 65 -2.49 8.47 22.67
C VAL A 65 -2.96 8.25 21.24
N VAL A 66 -4.24 8.51 20.95
CA VAL A 66 -4.80 8.33 19.60
C VAL A 66 -4.21 9.34 18.62
N ASP A 67 -4.08 10.61 19.00
CA ASP A 67 -3.44 11.63 18.16
C ASP A 67 -1.97 11.25 17.89
N LYS A 68 -1.24 10.79 18.91
CA LYS A 68 0.15 10.33 18.76
C LYS A 68 0.25 9.12 17.82
N PHE A 69 -0.70 8.18 17.89
CA PHE A 69 -0.76 7.02 17.01
C PHE A 69 -1.08 7.41 15.56
N ILE A 70 -2.02 8.34 15.37
CA ILE A 70 -2.34 8.87 14.05
C ILE A 70 -1.11 9.53 13.42
N THR A 71 -0.51 10.51 14.09
CA THR A 71 0.56 11.32 13.50
C THR A 71 1.88 10.55 13.34
N ASN A 72 2.23 9.68 14.29
CA ASN A 72 3.52 8.96 14.22
C ASN A 72 3.46 7.65 13.44
N THR A 73 2.27 7.09 13.23
CA THR A 73 2.11 5.77 12.62
C THR A 73 1.21 5.82 11.40
N LEU A 74 -0.07 6.15 11.54
CA LEU A 74 -1.01 6.08 10.41
C LEU A 74 -0.67 7.05 9.29
N ASP A 75 -0.32 8.30 9.63
CA ASP A 75 0.06 9.33 8.65
C ASP A 75 1.34 8.91 7.90
N LYS A 76 2.34 8.36 8.60
CA LYS A 76 3.58 7.88 7.96
C LYS A 76 3.36 6.67 7.05
N ILE A 77 2.45 5.76 7.42
CA ILE A 77 2.09 4.61 6.59
C ILE A 77 1.36 5.09 5.33
N ALA A 78 0.40 6.02 5.48
CA ALA A 78 -0.30 6.62 4.34
C ALA A 78 0.67 7.31 3.38
N GLU A 79 1.60 8.12 3.90
CA GLU A 79 2.64 8.77 3.09
C GLU A 79 3.55 7.76 2.39
N GLY A 80 4.05 6.75 3.12
CA GLY A 80 4.90 5.70 2.54
C GLY A 80 4.18 4.90 1.46
N ALA A 81 2.90 4.59 1.67
CA ALA A 81 2.07 3.91 0.68
C ALA A 81 1.85 4.78 -0.56
N LYS A 82 1.56 6.08 -0.40
CA LYS A 82 1.46 7.02 -1.50
C LYS A 82 2.75 7.12 -2.32
N THR A 83 3.90 7.18 -1.66
CA THR A 83 5.21 7.15 -2.34
C THR A 83 5.40 5.85 -3.12
N ALA A 84 5.11 4.70 -2.52
CA ALA A 84 5.22 3.40 -3.18
C ALA A 84 4.26 3.28 -4.39
N ALA A 85 3.03 3.78 -4.27
CA ALA A 85 2.06 3.83 -5.35
C ALA A 85 2.59 4.64 -6.55
N SER A 86 3.19 5.79 -6.29
CA SER A 86 3.77 6.65 -7.33
C SER A 86 4.92 6.00 -8.10
N GLY A 87 5.72 5.16 -7.41
CA GLY A 87 6.82 4.41 -8.02
C GLY A 87 6.37 3.18 -8.82
N ALA A 88 5.15 2.70 -8.61
CA ALA A 88 4.56 1.56 -9.29
C ALA A 88 3.63 1.98 -10.45
N THR A 89 4.08 2.95 -11.24
CA THR A 89 3.36 3.43 -12.43
C THR A 89 3.87 2.70 -13.67
N GLY A 90 2.95 2.04 -14.39
CA GLY A 90 3.26 1.31 -15.63
C GLY A 90 2.52 -0.03 -15.74
N ASP A 91 2.42 -0.56 -16.95
CA ASP A 91 1.76 -1.84 -17.23
C ASP A 91 2.73 -3.04 -17.29
N ASP A 92 4.03 -2.77 -17.20
CA ASP A 92 5.04 -3.82 -17.19
C ASP A 92 4.89 -4.73 -15.97
N LYS A 93 5.27 -5.99 -16.16
CA LYS A 93 5.41 -6.96 -15.08
C LYS A 93 6.56 -6.56 -14.15
N ILE A 94 6.42 -6.84 -12.86
CA ILE A 94 7.50 -6.63 -11.88
C ILE A 94 8.75 -7.43 -12.21
N GLY A 95 8.59 -8.68 -12.66
CA GLY A 95 9.71 -9.54 -13.07
C GLY A 95 10.15 -9.37 -14.54
N GLY A 96 9.70 -8.31 -15.22
CA GLY A 96 9.93 -8.11 -16.67
C GLY A 96 11.34 -7.63 -17.01
N ALA A 97 12.38 -8.39 -16.65
CA ALA A 97 13.73 -8.12 -17.15
C ALA A 97 13.82 -8.44 -18.66
N PRO A 98 14.42 -7.57 -19.49
CA PRO A 98 14.63 -7.89 -20.90
C PRO A 98 15.59 -9.09 -21.01
N TYR A 99 15.20 -10.09 -21.81
CA TYR A 99 16.00 -11.29 -22.07
C TYR A 99 17.17 -11.03 -23.04
N CYS A 100 17.24 -9.83 -23.63
CA CYS A 100 18.32 -9.35 -24.48
C CYS A 100 18.94 -8.08 -23.89
N TRP A 101 20.28 -7.96 -23.98
CA TRP A 101 20.97 -6.71 -23.68
C TRP A 101 20.40 -5.59 -24.58
N SER A 102 20.20 -4.41 -24.00
CA SER A 102 19.37 -3.29 -24.50
C SER A 102 19.51 -2.96 -26.01
N ASP A 103 20.66 -3.22 -26.61
CA ASP A 103 20.96 -2.89 -28.00
C ASP A 103 20.33 -3.86 -29.04
N CYS A 104 19.78 -4.99 -28.60
CA CYS A 104 19.33 -6.06 -29.49
C CYS A 104 17.81 -6.15 -29.74
N CYS A 105 16.98 -5.45 -28.95
CA CYS A 105 15.54 -5.73 -28.91
C CYS A 105 14.68 -4.83 -29.83
N THR A 106 15.26 -3.87 -30.58
CA THR A 106 14.51 -2.91 -31.43
C THR A 106 14.25 -3.37 -32.87
N GLY A 107 14.66 -4.58 -33.25
CA GLY A 107 14.39 -5.12 -34.58
C GLY A 107 14.20 -6.62 -34.55
N ARG A 108 13.02 -7.09 -34.97
CA ARG A 108 12.84 -8.48 -35.42
C ARG A 108 13.71 -8.68 -36.67
N ASN A 109 14.97 -9.00 -36.46
CA ASN A 109 15.84 -9.52 -37.51
C ASN A 109 16.47 -10.82 -37.00
N SER A 110 16.45 -11.83 -37.86
CA SER A 110 16.80 -13.24 -37.58
C SER A 110 18.24 -13.47 -37.10
N LYS A 111 19.04 -12.40 -36.90
CA LYS A 111 20.38 -12.45 -36.31
C LYS A 111 20.40 -12.46 -34.78
N CYS A 112 19.31 -12.08 -34.10
CA CYS A 112 19.28 -12.04 -32.64
C CYS A 112 19.04 -13.42 -31.97
N GLN A 113 18.81 -14.48 -32.75
CA GLN A 113 18.55 -15.83 -32.24
C GLN A 113 19.80 -16.70 -31.99
N ARG A 114 21.02 -16.14 -32.05
CA ARG A 114 22.24 -16.99 -32.05
C ARG A 114 23.24 -16.81 -30.92
N THR A 115 22.94 -16.05 -29.89
CA THR A 115 23.75 -16.06 -28.66
C THR A 115 22.84 -15.89 -27.45
N CYS A 116 22.32 -17.03 -27.00
CA CYS A 116 22.17 -17.32 -25.58
C CYS A 116 23.51 -17.84 -25.07
#